data_AF-A0A7S3BSU0-F1
#
_entry.id   AF-A0A7S3BSU0-F1
#
_cell.length_a   1.000
_cell.length_b   1.000
_cell.length_c   1.000
_cell.angle_alpha   90.00
_cell.angle_beta   90.00
_cell.angle_gamma   90.00
#
_symmetry.space_group_name_H-M   'P 1'
#
loop_
_entity.id
_entity.type
_entity.pdbx_description
1 polymer ?
#
loop_
_entity_poly.entity_id
_entity_poly.type
_entity_poly.pdbx_seq_one_letter_code
_entity_poly.pdbx_strand_id
1 'polypeptide(L)'
;GYPMTPGGASGAVLAAGGGSAAAVAARVALETAACNNEAADECAARATALNAWAAAVEVLVSRRIDGAGNTLKLVDMVLHACLDVLLDSSRRTEVDNDLAGSLLRVASVTMATLSAARAQSKRAASGAAAGVAAVDGRVAALSRHSPSELAAVAAGALPKLLQVMSDAAGSASSGAGSVGALCRLYASVLHTLDCAGDEAAACAAVRAAPQQALARLARDALASSEALQELALRALDACLAADAGGTTVEQVLSAGVIRGLLHGVAGAGGRAAVAALTHASAVSLRPACLLEAQLSLLLRIAISRWPASAEALLRAGALRSLAACEALGAAAGNVGSGVGGVGLEAAHAAAAAARGV
;
A
#
# COMPACT_ATOMS: atom_id res chain seq x y z
N GLY A 1 -21.60 -41.14 46.20
CA GLY A 1 -22.93 -40.98 45.60
C GLY A 1 -22.75 -40.41 44.21
N TYR A 2 -23.26 -41.14 43.21
CA TYR A 2 -23.42 -40.83 41.78
C TYR A 2 -24.05 -39.43 41.51
N PRO A 3 -24.13 -38.94 40.25
CA PRO A 3 -23.16 -39.04 39.15
C PRO A 3 -23.10 -37.82 38.19
N MET A 4 -22.15 -37.90 37.26
CA MET A 4 -22.12 -37.23 35.95
C MET A 4 -23.31 -37.64 35.06
N THR A 5 -23.85 -36.68 34.29
CA THR A 5 -24.52 -36.93 33.00
C THR A 5 -24.05 -35.89 31.97
N PRO A 6 -23.74 -36.30 30.72
CA PRO A 6 -23.57 -35.39 29.60
C PRO A 6 -24.89 -35.29 28.82
N GLY A 7 -25.47 -34.10 28.77
CA GLY A 7 -26.66 -33.80 27.95
C GLY A 7 -26.24 -33.14 26.64
N GLY A 8 -26.39 -33.88 25.53
CA GLY A 8 -26.44 -33.31 24.19
C GLY A 8 -27.84 -32.82 23.81
N ALA A 9 -27.95 -32.35 22.56
CA ALA A 9 -29.10 -31.71 21.89
C ALA A 9 -29.23 -30.20 22.18
N SER A 10 -29.39 -29.29 21.23
CA SER A 10 -29.61 -29.31 19.78
C SER A 10 -29.00 -28.00 19.26
N GLY A 11 -28.37 -27.92 18.08
CA GLY A 11 -29.08 -28.09 16.82
C GLY A 11 -29.86 -26.81 16.49
N ALA A 12 -29.44 -26.14 15.40
CA ALA A 12 -30.18 -25.12 14.64
C ALA A 12 -30.15 -23.65 15.13
N VAL A 13 -29.03 -22.97 14.86
CA VAL A 13 -29.06 -21.57 14.35
C VAL A 13 -27.98 -21.42 13.26
N LEU A 14 -28.13 -22.15 12.16
CA LEU A 14 -27.24 -22.03 10.99
C LEU A 14 -28.00 -22.05 9.67
N ALA A 15 -29.27 -21.67 9.71
CA ALA A 15 -30.07 -21.49 8.50
C ALA A 15 -30.78 -20.12 8.56
N ALA A 16 -30.56 -19.32 7.52
CA ALA A 16 -31.19 -18.03 7.24
C ALA A 16 -30.83 -16.87 8.19
N GLY A 17 -29.76 -16.12 7.86
CA GLY A 17 -29.43 -14.83 8.51
C GLY A 17 -27.93 -14.51 8.68
N GLY A 18 -27.04 -15.43 8.28
CA GLY A 18 -25.63 -15.46 8.68
C GLY A 18 -24.71 -14.28 8.31
N GLY A 19 -25.14 -13.36 7.45
CA GLY A 19 -24.32 -12.18 7.10
C GLY A 19 -24.28 -11.11 8.20
N SER A 20 -25.38 -10.93 8.95
CA SER A 20 -25.50 -9.90 9.97
C SER A 20 -24.89 -10.34 11.31
N ALA A 21 -25.16 -11.57 11.74
CA ALA A 21 -24.70 -12.07 13.04
C ALA A 21 -23.17 -12.22 13.12
N ALA A 22 -22.51 -12.67 12.05
CA ALA A 22 -21.06 -12.78 12.00
C ALA A 22 -20.38 -11.40 12.03
N ALA A 23 -20.99 -10.40 11.37
CA ALA A 23 -20.46 -9.05 11.33
C ALA A 23 -20.70 -8.28 12.65
N VAL A 24 -21.85 -8.49 13.28
CA VAL A 24 -22.13 -7.99 14.64
C VAL A 24 -21.21 -8.64 15.66
N ALA A 25 -20.98 -9.96 15.57
CA ALA A 25 -20.03 -10.66 16.43
C ALA A 25 -18.58 -10.16 16.22
N ALA A 26 -18.18 -9.89 14.97
CA ALA A 26 -16.87 -9.30 14.66
C ALA A 26 -16.72 -7.89 15.24
N ARG A 27 -17.77 -7.05 15.12
CA ARG A 27 -17.77 -5.70 15.68
C ARG A 27 -17.74 -5.71 17.21
N VAL A 28 -18.55 -6.56 17.85
CA VAL A 28 -18.56 -6.71 19.31
C VAL A 28 -17.22 -7.27 19.81
N ALA A 29 -16.59 -8.20 19.10
CA ALA A 29 -15.26 -8.71 19.43
C ALA A 29 -14.17 -7.62 19.31
N LEU A 30 -14.27 -6.74 18.30
CA LEU A 30 -13.39 -5.59 18.13
C LEU A 30 -13.58 -4.53 19.23
N GLU A 31 -14.85 -4.21 19.55
CA GLU A 31 -15.19 -3.24 20.59
C GLU A 31 -14.81 -3.75 21.99
N THR A 32 -14.95 -5.05 22.25
CA THR A 32 -14.52 -5.67 23.53
C THR A 32 -13.01 -5.80 23.64
N ALA A 33 -12.29 -6.03 22.54
CA ALA A 33 -10.83 -5.98 22.53
C ALA A 33 -10.29 -4.55 22.80
N ALA A 34 -11.06 -3.51 22.50
CA ALA A 34 -10.67 -2.09 22.61
C ALA A 34 -10.98 -1.42 23.97
N CYS A 35 -11.55 -2.12 24.95
CA CYS A 35 -11.88 -1.59 26.29
C CYS A 35 -10.82 -1.99 27.33
N ASN A 36 -10.27 -1.06 28.12
CA ASN A 36 -9.12 -1.23 29.03
C ASN A 36 -9.32 -2.20 30.23
N ASN A 37 -8.25 -2.93 30.62
CA ASN A 37 -8.02 -3.48 31.97
C ASN A 37 -6.51 -3.74 32.21
N GLU A 38 -6.05 -3.54 33.45
CA GLU A 38 -4.65 -3.44 33.89
C GLU A 38 -3.85 -4.76 34.01
N ALA A 39 -4.40 -5.91 33.58
CA ALA A 39 -3.68 -7.19 33.68
C ALA A 39 -2.91 -7.49 32.39
N ALA A 40 -1.59 -7.67 32.48
CA ALA A 40 -0.74 -8.08 31.35
C ALA A 40 -1.23 -9.38 30.68
N ASP A 41 -1.81 -10.29 31.46
CA ASP A 41 -2.43 -11.52 30.98
C ASP A 41 -3.69 -11.26 30.14
N GLU A 42 -4.45 -10.21 30.48
CA GLU A 42 -5.64 -9.80 29.73
C GLU A 42 -5.24 -9.14 28.40
N CYS A 43 -4.17 -8.34 28.38
CA CYS A 43 -3.60 -7.80 27.14
C CYS A 43 -3.09 -8.92 26.22
N ALA A 44 -2.40 -9.94 26.76
CA ALA A 44 -1.94 -11.08 25.97
C ALA A 44 -3.12 -11.92 25.42
N ALA A 45 -4.18 -12.11 26.21
CA ALA A 45 -5.41 -12.78 25.78
C ALA A 45 -6.12 -11.99 24.66
N ARG A 46 -6.13 -10.65 24.74
CA ARG A 46 -6.70 -9.78 23.70
C ARG A 46 -5.90 -9.83 22.40
N ALA A 47 -4.58 -9.73 22.47
CA ALA A 47 -3.72 -9.80 21.29
C ALA A 47 -3.85 -11.17 20.58
N THR A 48 -3.93 -12.26 21.35
CA THR A 48 -4.15 -13.60 20.79
C THR A 48 -5.54 -13.77 20.19
N ALA A 49 -6.60 -13.29 20.86
CA ALA A 49 -7.97 -13.30 20.32
C ALA A 49 -8.07 -12.47 19.03
N LEU A 50 -7.42 -11.30 18.98
CA LEU A 50 -7.41 -10.44 17.82
C LEU A 50 -6.62 -11.06 16.66
N ASN A 51 -5.47 -11.67 16.93
CA ASN A 51 -4.72 -12.39 15.89
C ASN A 51 -5.50 -13.60 15.37
N ALA A 52 -6.22 -14.32 16.24
CA ALA A 52 -7.11 -15.39 15.83
C ALA A 52 -8.29 -14.88 15.00
N TRP A 53 -8.88 -13.73 15.38
CA TRP A 53 -9.92 -13.07 14.59
C TRP A 53 -9.38 -12.58 13.24
N ALA A 54 -8.21 -11.94 13.21
CA ALA A 54 -7.58 -11.46 12.00
C ALA A 54 -7.28 -12.64 11.07
N ALA A 55 -6.71 -13.73 11.58
CA ALA A 55 -6.51 -14.96 10.83
C ALA A 55 -7.84 -15.58 10.36
N ALA A 56 -8.88 -15.57 11.20
CA ALA A 56 -10.21 -16.07 10.81
C ALA A 56 -10.83 -15.21 9.72
N VAL A 57 -10.74 -13.88 9.80
CA VAL A 57 -11.21 -12.96 8.77
C VAL A 57 -10.37 -13.09 7.52
N GLU A 58 -9.06 -13.18 7.61
CA GLU A 58 -8.19 -13.49 6.48
C GLU A 58 -8.61 -14.80 5.82
N VAL A 59 -8.90 -15.84 6.60
CA VAL A 59 -9.40 -17.13 6.11
C VAL A 59 -10.82 -17.02 5.56
N LEU A 60 -11.71 -16.22 6.13
CA LEU A 60 -13.10 -16.01 5.66
C LEU A 60 -13.13 -15.19 4.36
N VAL A 61 -12.32 -14.14 4.28
CA VAL A 61 -12.04 -13.37 3.07
C VAL A 61 -11.28 -14.25 2.05
N SER A 62 -10.49 -15.22 2.54
CA SER A 62 -9.72 -16.16 1.70
C SER A 62 -10.43 -17.48 1.35
N ARG A 63 -11.61 -17.78 1.90
CA ARG A 63 -12.34 -19.03 1.61
C ARG A 63 -13.71 -18.71 1.02
N ARG A 64 -14.11 -19.54 0.05
CA ARG A 64 -15.42 -19.53 -0.63
C ARG A 64 -16.57 -19.41 0.37
N ILE A 65 -17.14 -18.21 0.51
CA ILE A 65 -18.55 -18.07 0.86
C ILE A 65 -19.31 -18.03 -0.48
N ASP A 66 -19.33 -19.16 -1.19
CA ASP A 66 -20.02 -19.32 -2.48
C ASP A 66 -21.56 -19.21 -2.34
N GLY A 67 -22.09 -19.10 -1.11
CA GLY A 67 -23.53 -19.11 -0.82
C GLY A 67 -24.16 -17.78 -0.43
N ALA A 68 -23.38 -16.70 -0.21
CA ALA A 68 -23.94 -15.42 0.24
C ALA A 68 -23.88 -14.39 -0.88
N GLY A 69 -25.02 -14.01 -1.46
CA GLY A 69 -25.13 -12.89 -2.41
C GLY A 69 -24.76 -11.50 -1.84
N ASN A 70 -24.06 -11.45 -0.70
CA ASN A 70 -23.66 -10.25 0.03
C ASN A 70 -22.13 -10.19 0.28
N THR A 71 -21.30 -10.92 -0.48
CA THR A 71 -19.83 -10.93 -0.28
C THR A 71 -19.22 -9.54 -0.35
N LEU A 72 -19.67 -8.69 -1.28
CA LEU A 72 -19.22 -7.30 -1.37
C LEU A 72 -19.56 -6.48 -0.12
N LYS A 73 -20.78 -6.64 0.43
CA LYS A 73 -21.20 -5.95 1.67
C LYS A 73 -20.39 -6.42 2.87
N LEU A 74 -20.06 -7.71 2.94
CA LEU A 74 -19.25 -8.24 4.03
C LEU A 74 -17.82 -7.69 3.97
N VAL A 75 -17.23 -7.65 2.77
CA VAL A 75 -15.92 -7.02 2.52
C VAL A 75 -15.93 -5.54 2.89
N ASP A 76 -16.96 -4.81 2.46
CA ASP A 76 -17.16 -3.39 2.77
C ASP A 76 -17.27 -3.15 4.27
N MET A 77 -18.10 -3.94 4.97
CA MET A 77 -18.25 -3.87 6.43
C MET A 77 -16.96 -4.18 7.18
N VAL A 78 -16.23 -5.23 6.79
CA VAL A 78 -14.97 -5.60 7.44
C VAL A 78 -13.93 -4.50 7.27
N LEU A 79 -13.80 -3.96 6.05
CA LEU A 79 -12.86 -2.88 5.76
C LEU A 79 -13.19 -1.63 6.59
N HIS A 80 -14.45 -1.18 6.57
CA HIS A 80 -14.86 0.01 7.31
C HIS A 80 -14.78 -0.20 8.82
N ALA A 81 -15.12 -1.38 9.34
CA ALA A 81 -14.98 -1.68 10.77
C ALA A 81 -13.51 -1.64 11.23
N CYS A 82 -12.57 -2.18 10.44
CA CYS A 82 -11.15 -2.07 10.76
C CYS A 82 -10.69 -0.61 10.81
N LEU A 83 -11.14 0.21 9.85
CA LEU A 83 -10.76 1.61 9.77
C LEU A 83 -11.40 2.46 10.88
N ASP A 84 -12.64 2.17 11.27
CA ASP A 84 -13.31 2.87 12.37
C ASP A 84 -12.63 2.58 13.70
N VAL A 85 -12.27 1.32 13.96
CA VAL A 85 -11.50 0.96 15.16
C VAL A 85 -10.13 1.64 15.15
N LEU A 86 -9.44 1.65 14.01
CA LEU A 86 -8.15 2.35 13.89
C LEU A 86 -8.26 3.86 14.14
N LEU A 87 -9.33 4.50 13.69
CA LEU A 87 -9.61 5.93 13.92
C LEU A 87 -9.97 6.24 15.38
N ASP A 88 -10.80 5.40 15.99
CA ASP A 88 -11.16 5.56 17.39
C ASP A 88 -9.95 5.30 18.29
N SER A 89 -9.11 4.33 17.92
CA SER A 89 -7.83 4.08 18.57
C SER A 89 -6.86 5.25 18.37
N SER A 90 -6.71 5.83 17.16
CA SER A 90 -5.76 6.94 16.93
C SER A 90 -6.04 8.19 17.76
N ARG A 91 -7.31 8.38 18.17
CA ARG A 91 -7.74 9.45 19.06
C ARG A 91 -7.46 9.16 20.53
N ARG A 92 -7.31 7.89 20.90
CA ARG A 92 -6.93 7.45 22.25
C ARG A 92 -5.40 7.43 22.31
N THR A 93 -4.81 8.04 23.32
CA THR A 93 -3.35 8.22 23.44
C THR A 93 -2.55 6.92 23.57
N GLU A 94 -3.22 5.77 23.66
CA GLU A 94 -2.65 4.43 23.84
C GLU A 94 -3.14 3.51 22.71
N VAL A 95 -2.58 3.69 21.51
CA VAL A 95 -2.77 2.70 20.44
C VAL A 95 -1.80 1.57 20.70
N ASP A 96 -2.33 0.38 21.01
CA ASP A 96 -1.55 -0.85 20.97
C ASP A 96 -1.08 -1.08 19.52
N ASN A 97 0.23 -1.04 19.30
CA ASN A 97 0.84 -1.22 17.98
C ASN A 97 0.51 -2.60 17.40
N ASP A 98 0.27 -3.61 18.23
CA ASP A 98 -0.10 -4.96 17.80
C ASP A 98 -1.54 -5.00 17.29
N LEU A 99 -2.46 -4.31 17.98
CA LEU A 99 -3.85 -4.12 17.53
C LEU A 99 -3.88 -3.42 16.16
N ALA A 100 -3.18 -2.29 16.05
CA ALA A 100 -3.14 -1.52 14.81
C ALA A 100 -2.52 -2.35 13.67
N GLY A 101 -1.45 -3.10 13.94
CA GLY A 101 -0.79 -3.96 12.97
C GLY A 101 -1.71 -5.05 12.41
N SER A 102 -2.47 -5.72 13.27
CA SER A 102 -3.38 -6.80 12.87
C SER A 102 -4.60 -6.28 12.11
N LEU A 103 -5.18 -5.14 12.51
CA LEU A 103 -6.28 -4.51 11.77
C LEU A 103 -5.84 -4.04 10.39
N LEU A 104 -4.66 -3.42 10.29
CA LEU A 104 -4.10 -3.00 9.01
C LEU A 104 -3.77 -4.17 8.10
N ARG A 105 -3.38 -5.32 8.66
CA ARG A 105 -3.16 -6.56 7.89
C ARG A 105 -4.48 -7.05 7.29
N VAL A 106 -5.53 -7.15 8.09
CA VAL A 106 -6.87 -7.54 7.62
C VAL A 106 -7.36 -6.59 6.52
N ALA A 107 -7.29 -5.29 6.75
CA ALA A 107 -7.69 -4.28 5.75
C ALA A 107 -6.87 -4.41 4.45
N SER A 108 -5.56 -4.66 4.54
CA SER A 108 -4.68 -4.88 3.38
C SER A 108 -5.07 -6.11 2.56
N VAL A 109 -5.33 -7.24 3.23
CA VAL A 109 -5.78 -8.47 2.55
C VAL A 109 -7.13 -8.24 1.88
N THR A 110 -8.04 -7.54 2.57
CA THR A 110 -9.37 -7.22 2.04
C THR A 110 -9.27 -6.35 0.78
N MET A 111 -8.44 -5.30 0.79
CA MET A 111 -8.19 -4.46 -0.39
C MET A 111 -7.49 -5.21 -1.53
N ALA A 112 -6.55 -6.10 -1.23
CA ALA A 112 -5.91 -6.95 -2.25
C ALA A 112 -6.93 -7.88 -2.92
N THR A 113 -7.90 -8.43 -2.18
CA THR A 113 -8.97 -9.24 -2.77
C THR A 113 -9.92 -8.42 -3.64
N LEU A 114 -10.25 -7.19 -3.25
CA LEU A 114 -11.07 -6.28 -4.05
C LEU A 114 -10.38 -5.90 -5.37
N SER A 115 -9.09 -5.57 -5.32
CA SER A 115 -8.32 -5.18 -6.51
C SER A 115 -8.17 -6.36 -7.50
N ALA A 116 -7.91 -7.56 -7.00
CA ALA A 116 -7.90 -8.78 -7.81
C ALA A 116 -9.26 -9.05 -8.46
N ALA A 117 -10.36 -8.94 -7.70
CA ALA A 117 -11.72 -9.16 -8.18
C ALA A 117 -12.09 -8.21 -9.33
N ARG A 118 -11.68 -6.96 -9.18
CA ARG A 118 -11.84 -5.94 -10.21
C ARG A 118 -11.07 -6.26 -11.47
N ALA A 119 -9.78 -6.60 -11.35
CA ALA A 119 -8.93 -6.93 -12.50
C ALA A 119 -9.53 -8.09 -13.31
N GLN A 120 -10.12 -9.08 -12.63
CA GLN A 120 -10.85 -10.15 -13.28
C GLN A 120 -12.15 -9.69 -13.94
N SER A 121 -12.97 -8.87 -13.26
CA SER A 121 -14.21 -8.31 -13.82
C SER A 121 -13.94 -7.51 -15.11
N LYS A 122 -12.87 -6.70 -15.13
CA LYS A 122 -12.42 -5.95 -16.31
C LYS A 122 -11.98 -6.86 -17.46
N ARG A 123 -11.22 -7.93 -17.17
CA ARG A 123 -10.81 -8.92 -18.17
C ARG A 123 -12.02 -9.64 -18.78
N ALA A 124 -12.99 -10.01 -17.96
CA ALA A 124 -14.24 -10.62 -18.41
C ALA A 124 -15.03 -9.67 -19.34
N ALA A 125 -15.11 -8.39 -19.01
CA ALA A 125 -15.77 -7.38 -19.85
C ALA A 125 -15.03 -7.15 -21.18
N SER A 126 -13.70 -7.29 -21.22
CA SER A 126 -12.88 -7.10 -22.43
C SER A 126 -12.88 -8.29 -23.42
N GLY A 127 -13.57 -9.39 -23.10
CA GLY A 127 -13.62 -10.58 -23.97
C GLY A 127 -12.31 -11.37 -24.07
N ALA A 128 -11.26 -11.00 -23.33
CA ALA A 128 -9.96 -11.68 -23.28
C ALA A 128 -10.00 -13.00 -22.47
N ALA A 129 -11.06 -13.78 -22.62
CA ALA A 129 -11.32 -15.02 -21.90
C ALA A 129 -10.73 -16.22 -22.65
N ALA A 130 -9.40 -16.30 -22.76
CA ALA A 130 -8.74 -17.52 -23.22
C ALA A 130 -7.41 -17.72 -22.49
N GLY A 131 -7.44 -18.54 -21.43
CA GLY A 131 -6.26 -19.25 -20.96
C GLY A 131 -5.52 -18.66 -19.77
N VAL A 132 -6.15 -18.59 -18.60
CA VAL A 132 -5.40 -18.79 -17.34
C VAL A 132 -6.20 -19.72 -16.42
N ALA A 133 -5.52 -20.79 -16.03
CA ALA A 133 -5.96 -21.87 -15.17
C ALA A 133 -6.44 -21.41 -13.79
N ALA A 134 -7.37 -22.18 -13.21
CA ALA A 134 -7.74 -22.21 -11.80
C ALA A 134 -7.82 -20.82 -11.13
N VAL A 135 -8.78 -20.01 -11.57
CA VAL A 135 -9.14 -18.80 -10.84
C VAL A 135 -9.64 -19.20 -9.45
N ASP A 136 -9.05 -18.58 -8.44
CA ASP A 136 -9.56 -18.56 -7.08
C ASP A 136 -11.06 -18.24 -7.06
N GLY A 137 -11.89 -19.15 -6.55
CA GLY A 137 -13.36 -18.98 -6.51
C GLY A 137 -13.82 -17.66 -5.86
N ARG A 138 -12.95 -17.06 -5.04
CA ARG A 138 -13.07 -15.73 -4.39
C ARG A 138 -13.19 -14.58 -5.37
N VAL A 139 -12.19 -14.47 -6.26
CA VAL A 139 -12.06 -13.40 -7.25
C VAL A 139 -13.22 -13.54 -8.23
N ALA A 140 -13.63 -14.78 -8.53
CA ALA A 140 -14.81 -15.08 -9.31
C ALA A 140 -16.12 -14.56 -8.68
N ALA A 141 -16.34 -14.72 -7.37
CA ALA A 141 -17.56 -14.25 -6.70
C ALA A 141 -17.67 -12.72 -6.69
N LEU A 142 -16.59 -12.03 -6.30
CA LEU A 142 -16.55 -10.56 -6.30
C LEU A 142 -16.50 -9.97 -7.73
N SER A 143 -15.92 -10.67 -8.70
CA SER A 143 -15.89 -10.22 -10.10
C SER A 143 -17.26 -10.18 -10.78
N ARG A 144 -18.30 -10.76 -10.15
CA ARG A 144 -19.70 -10.62 -10.61
C ARG A 144 -20.23 -9.20 -10.40
N HIS A 145 -19.63 -8.45 -9.48
CA HIS A 145 -19.97 -7.06 -9.25
C HIS A 145 -19.37 -6.15 -10.32
N SER A 146 -20.03 -5.02 -10.54
CA SER A 146 -19.54 -4.02 -11.49
C SER A 146 -18.20 -3.44 -11.00
N PRO A 147 -17.28 -3.10 -11.92
CA PRO A 147 -16.03 -2.41 -11.57
C PRO A 147 -16.28 -1.09 -10.81
N SER A 148 -17.41 -0.43 -11.05
CA SER A 148 -17.84 0.77 -10.32
C SER A 148 -18.23 0.49 -8.86
N GLU A 149 -18.93 -0.60 -8.57
CA GLU A 149 -19.28 -0.99 -7.19
C GLU A 149 -18.01 -1.28 -6.36
N LEU A 150 -17.05 -1.99 -6.97
CA LEU A 150 -15.77 -2.28 -6.33
C LEU A 150 -14.94 -0.99 -6.12
N ALA A 151 -15.04 -0.02 -7.03
CA ALA A 151 -14.42 1.30 -6.86
C ALA A 151 -15.05 2.08 -5.71
N ALA A 152 -16.38 2.06 -5.59
CA ALA A 152 -17.10 2.79 -4.55
C ALA A 152 -16.70 2.34 -3.13
N VAL A 153 -16.54 1.03 -2.92
CA VAL A 153 -16.04 0.48 -1.64
C VAL A 153 -14.63 0.98 -1.33
N ALA A 154 -13.74 0.96 -2.32
CA ALA A 154 -12.38 1.47 -2.17
C ALA A 154 -12.36 2.98 -1.89
N ALA A 155 -13.20 3.75 -2.59
CA ALA A 155 -13.31 5.20 -2.41
C ALA A 155 -13.81 5.57 -1.01
N GLY A 156 -14.78 4.82 -0.47
CA GLY A 156 -15.32 5.04 0.88
C GLY A 156 -14.27 4.86 2.00
N ALA A 157 -13.27 4.01 1.78
CA ALA A 157 -12.19 3.77 2.73
C ALA A 157 -11.14 4.91 2.78
N LEU A 158 -10.97 5.67 1.69
CA LEU A 158 -9.86 6.60 1.54
C LEU A 158 -9.87 7.77 2.56
N PRO A 159 -11.01 8.44 2.84
CA PRO A 159 -11.04 9.52 3.83
C PRO A 159 -10.65 9.03 5.23
N LYS A 160 -11.12 7.83 5.62
CA LYS A 160 -10.77 7.22 6.90
C LYS A 160 -9.28 6.91 6.99
N LEU A 161 -8.70 6.33 5.94
CA LEU A 161 -7.26 6.05 5.86
C LEU A 161 -6.41 7.31 6.00
N LEU A 162 -6.76 8.36 5.27
CA LEU A 162 -6.06 9.63 5.31
C LEU A 162 -6.13 10.27 6.70
N GLN A 163 -7.26 10.14 7.39
CA GLN A 163 -7.40 10.60 8.76
C GLN A 163 -6.55 9.78 9.73
N VAL A 164 -6.54 8.43 9.64
CA VAL A 164 -5.66 7.58 10.46
C VAL A 164 -4.19 7.96 10.25
N MET A 165 -3.78 8.19 9.00
CA MET A 165 -2.41 8.62 8.68
C MET A 165 -2.08 10.00 9.25
N SER A 166 -3.03 10.93 9.24
CA SER A 166 -2.86 12.27 9.81
C SER A 166 -2.71 12.20 11.33
N ASP A 167 -3.55 11.43 12.01
CA ASP A 167 -3.50 11.27 13.46
C ASP A 167 -2.20 10.57 13.89
N ALA A 168 -1.78 9.54 13.14
CA ALA A 168 -0.51 8.86 13.35
C ALA A 168 0.72 9.77 13.09
N ALA A 169 0.59 10.81 12.25
CA ALA A 169 1.68 11.76 12.00
C ALA A 169 2.01 12.62 13.23
N GLY A 170 1.03 12.85 14.12
CA GLY A 170 1.20 13.60 15.37
C GLY A 170 1.72 12.75 16.53
N SER A 171 1.64 11.43 16.44
CA SER A 171 2.08 10.52 17.51
C SER A 171 3.53 10.08 17.33
N ALA A 172 4.37 10.33 18.34
CA ALA A 172 5.76 9.88 18.38
C ALA A 172 5.92 8.36 18.57
N SER A 173 4.85 7.64 18.95
CA SER A 173 4.88 6.21 19.31
C SER A 173 4.46 5.25 18.19
N SER A 174 4.14 5.77 17.00
CA SER A 174 3.73 4.92 15.87
C SER A 174 4.90 4.06 15.38
N GLY A 175 4.83 2.76 15.63
CA GLY A 175 5.85 1.81 15.18
C GLY A 175 5.95 1.78 13.66
N ALA A 176 7.17 1.64 13.12
CA ALA A 176 7.42 1.59 11.67
C ALA A 176 6.57 0.54 10.92
N GLY A 177 6.12 -0.51 11.61
CA GLY A 177 5.26 -1.55 11.07
C GLY A 177 3.84 -1.09 10.71
N SER A 178 3.20 -0.27 11.55
CA SER A 178 1.83 0.22 11.31
C SER A 178 1.82 1.29 10.22
N VAL A 179 2.81 2.18 10.21
CA VAL A 179 2.98 3.20 9.16
C VAL A 179 3.19 2.55 7.78
N GLY A 180 4.05 1.53 7.69
CA GLY A 180 4.26 0.81 6.43
C GLY A 180 2.99 0.11 5.94
N ALA A 181 2.19 -0.45 6.84
CA ALA A 181 0.93 -1.07 6.47
C ALA A 181 -0.12 -0.05 6.00
N LEU A 182 -0.19 1.14 6.61
CA LEU A 182 -1.01 2.26 6.14
C LEU A 182 -0.60 2.70 4.73
N CYS A 183 0.70 2.87 4.48
CA CYS A 183 1.21 3.25 3.16
C CYS A 183 0.82 2.23 2.08
N ARG A 184 0.97 0.93 2.37
CA ARG A 184 0.55 -0.16 1.46
C ARG A 184 -0.95 -0.11 1.16
N LEU A 185 -1.75 0.00 2.21
CA LEU A 185 -3.20 0.01 2.11
C LEU A 185 -3.68 1.20 1.28
N TYR A 186 -3.13 2.39 1.57
CA TYR A 186 -3.43 3.61 0.83
C TYR A 186 -3.03 3.54 -0.66
N ALA A 187 -1.80 3.08 -0.96
CA ALA A 187 -1.37 2.88 -2.34
C ALA A 187 -2.25 1.86 -3.09
N SER A 188 -2.67 0.79 -2.41
CA SER A 188 -3.57 -0.23 -2.98
C SER A 188 -4.96 0.33 -3.30
N VAL A 189 -5.51 1.19 -2.43
CA VAL A 189 -6.79 1.87 -2.68
C VAL A 189 -6.67 2.79 -3.89
N LEU A 190 -5.64 3.65 -3.94
CA LEU A 190 -5.44 4.57 -5.07
C LEU A 190 -5.29 3.82 -6.40
N HIS A 191 -4.48 2.75 -6.42
CA HIS A 191 -4.33 1.93 -7.62
C HIS A 191 -5.66 1.28 -8.08
N THR A 192 -6.50 0.89 -7.12
CA THR A 192 -7.83 0.30 -7.39
C THR A 192 -8.79 1.33 -8.01
N LEU A 193 -8.69 2.60 -7.62
CA LEU A 193 -9.47 3.71 -8.16
C LEU A 193 -8.96 4.16 -9.54
N ASP A 194 -7.64 4.26 -9.71
CA ASP A 194 -7.02 4.61 -10.99
C ASP A 194 -7.37 3.57 -12.08
N CYS A 195 -7.22 2.28 -11.75
CA CYS A 195 -7.66 1.19 -12.63
C CYS A 195 -9.17 1.18 -12.92
N ALA A 196 -9.96 1.99 -12.20
CA ALA A 196 -11.39 2.13 -12.41
C ALA A 196 -11.81 3.07 -13.52
N GLY A 197 -10.91 3.93 -13.98
CA GLY A 197 -11.32 5.12 -14.72
C GLY A 197 -12.12 6.10 -13.86
N ASP A 198 -12.10 5.93 -12.53
CA ASP A 198 -12.64 6.92 -11.57
C ASP A 198 -11.49 7.81 -11.06
N GLU A 199 -10.71 8.31 -12.03
CA GLU A 199 -9.60 9.23 -11.80
C GLU A 199 -10.08 10.48 -11.07
N ALA A 200 -11.33 10.89 -11.30
CA ALA A 200 -11.95 12.02 -10.61
C ALA A 200 -12.11 11.78 -9.10
N ALA A 201 -12.59 10.60 -8.69
CA ALA A 201 -12.68 10.27 -7.26
C ALA A 201 -11.30 10.13 -6.62
N ALA A 202 -10.35 9.47 -7.30
CA ALA A 202 -8.97 9.36 -6.83
C ALA A 202 -8.33 10.74 -6.64
N CYS A 203 -8.46 11.60 -7.65
CA CYS A 203 -7.97 12.97 -7.66
C CYS A 203 -8.59 13.84 -6.56
N ALA A 204 -9.94 13.83 -6.45
CA ALA A 204 -10.66 14.58 -5.43
C ALA A 204 -10.22 14.17 -4.02
N ALA A 205 -10.00 12.88 -3.81
CA ALA A 205 -9.63 12.35 -2.52
C ALA A 205 -8.16 12.60 -2.16
N VAL A 206 -7.24 12.61 -3.13
CA VAL A 206 -5.86 13.09 -2.94
C VAL A 206 -5.84 14.60 -2.63
N ARG A 207 -6.65 15.40 -3.32
CA ARG A 207 -6.74 16.85 -3.06
C ARG A 207 -7.38 17.19 -1.71
N ALA A 208 -8.30 16.35 -1.25
CA ALA A 208 -8.90 16.45 0.09
C ALA A 208 -8.00 15.88 1.19
N ALA A 209 -6.86 15.27 0.86
CA ALA A 209 -5.96 14.70 1.85
C ALA A 209 -5.39 15.78 2.77
N PRO A 210 -5.37 15.56 4.10
CA PRO A 210 -4.76 16.48 5.03
C PRO A 210 -3.26 16.61 4.71
N GLN A 211 -2.78 17.85 4.64
CA GLN A 211 -1.38 18.15 4.32
C GLN A 211 -0.39 17.42 5.26
N GLN A 212 -0.80 17.17 6.50
CA GLN A 212 -0.01 16.41 7.48
C GLN A 212 0.24 14.96 7.06
N ALA A 213 -0.75 14.29 6.46
CA ALA A 213 -0.60 12.92 5.97
C ALA A 213 0.37 12.86 4.78
N LEU A 214 0.26 13.81 3.84
CA LEU A 214 1.17 13.91 2.71
C LEU A 214 2.60 14.27 3.17
N ALA A 215 2.74 15.23 4.08
CA ALA A 215 4.04 15.61 4.64
C ALA A 215 4.69 14.45 5.38
N ARG A 216 3.89 13.61 6.05
CA ARG A 216 4.37 12.38 6.68
C ARG A 216 4.89 11.38 5.64
N LEU A 217 4.14 11.12 4.57
CA LEU A 217 4.59 10.27 3.46
C LEU A 217 5.93 10.75 2.88
N ALA A 218 6.10 12.05 2.65
CA ALA A 218 7.35 12.61 2.15
C ALA A 218 8.52 12.47 3.14
N ARG A 219 8.26 12.55 4.45
CA ARG A 219 9.26 12.27 5.49
C ARG A 219 9.64 10.78 5.52
N ASP A 220 8.64 9.90 5.47
CA ASP A 220 8.83 8.46 5.52
C ASP A 220 9.52 7.91 4.25
N ALA A 221 9.36 8.61 3.11
CA ALA A 221 10.11 8.36 1.87
C ALA A 221 11.62 8.64 1.98
N LEU A 222 12.07 9.25 3.09
CA LEU A 222 13.47 9.46 3.45
C LEU A 222 13.86 8.72 4.75
N ALA A 223 13.01 7.81 5.24
CA ALA A 223 13.28 7.04 6.45
C ALA A 223 14.49 6.11 6.27
N SER A 224 15.15 5.77 7.38
CA SER A 224 16.26 4.80 7.40
C SER A 224 15.81 3.36 7.15
N SER A 225 14.53 3.04 7.34
CA SER A 225 13.97 1.73 7.04
C SER A 225 13.65 1.63 5.56
N GLU A 226 14.42 0.84 4.81
CA GLU A 226 14.18 0.58 3.38
C GLU A 226 12.74 0.11 3.11
N ALA A 227 12.17 -0.65 4.04
CA ALA A 227 10.82 -1.18 3.92
C ALA A 227 9.75 -0.10 4.01
N LEU A 228 9.89 0.82 4.97
CA LEU A 228 8.99 1.96 5.09
C LEU A 228 9.19 2.91 3.91
N GLN A 229 10.44 3.14 3.53
CA GLN A 229 10.83 4.02 2.44
C GLN A 229 10.20 3.61 1.11
N GLU A 230 10.35 2.35 0.71
CA GLU A 230 9.77 1.80 -0.51
C GLU A 230 8.25 1.99 -0.57
N LEU A 231 7.56 1.77 0.56
CA LEU A 231 6.11 1.86 0.65
C LEU A 231 5.61 3.31 0.62
N ALA A 232 6.30 4.21 1.30
CA ALA A 232 6.01 5.64 1.25
C ALA A 232 6.23 6.20 -0.16
N LEU A 233 7.29 5.76 -0.86
CA LEU A 233 7.55 6.13 -2.25
C LEU A 233 6.44 5.65 -3.19
N ARG A 234 6.01 4.40 -3.07
CA ARG A 234 4.88 3.88 -3.87
C ARG A 234 3.57 4.61 -3.58
N ALA A 235 3.32 4.96 -2.32
CA ALA A 235 2.14 5.76 -1.95
C ALA A 235 2.18 7.15 -2.59
N LEU A 236 3.32 7.85 -2.53
CA LEU A 236 3.50 9.14 -3.19
C LEU A 236 3.38 9.06 -4.72
N ASP A 237 3.92 8.01 -5.33
CA ASP A 237 3.82 7.76 -6.77
C ASP A 237 2.38 7.56 -7.22
N ALA A 238 1.58 6.84 -6.40
CA ALA A 238 0.14 6.69 -6.62
C ALA A 238 -0.61 8.02 -6.44
N CYS A 239 -0.23 8.87 -5.46
CA CYS A 239 -0.83 10.20 -5.32
C CYS A 239 -0.56 11.09 -6.54
N LEU A 240 0.67 11.10 -7.05
CA LEU A 240 1.02 11.89 -8.24
C LEU A 240 0.32 11.39 -9.50
N ALA A 241 0.11 10.08 -9.62
CA ALA A 241 -0.66 9.51 -10.72
C ALA A 241 -2.14 9.96 -10.64
N ALA A 242 -2.74 9.90 -9.46
CA ALA A 242 -4.14 10.29 -9.25
C ALA A 242 -4.37 11.81 -9.36
N ASP A 243 -3.40 12.65 -8.99
CA ASP A 243 -3.46 14.11 -9.15
C ASP A 243 -2.61 14.58 -10.34
N ALA A 244 -2.72 13.90 -11.49
CA ALA A 244 -2.01 14.25 -12.71
C ALA A 244 -2.33 15.71 -13.12
N GLY A 245 -1.36 16.60 -12.93
CA GLY A 245 -1.48 18.05 -13.21
C GLY A 245 -1.90 18.93 -12.02
N GLY A 246 -2.16 18.34 -10.84
CA GLY A 246 -2.38 19.11 -9.62
C GLY A 246 -1.09 19.46 -8.88
N THR A 247 -1.21 20.35 -7.89
CA THR A 247 -0.06 20.87 -7.13
C THR A 247 0.08 20.23 -5.74
N THR A 248 -0.87 19.40 -5.32
CA THR A 248 -1.04 19.02 -3.90
C THR A 248 0.16 18.22 -3.39
N VAL A 249 0.58 17.21 -4.15
CA VAL A 249 1.71 16.35 -3.79
C VAL A 249 3.03 17.00 -4.16
N GLU A 250 3.06 17.78 -5.25
CA GLU A 250 4.25 18.55 -5.64
C GLU A 250 4.64 19.61 -4.59
N GLN A 251 3.66 20.26 -3.96
CA GLN A 251 3.89 21.20 -2.86
C GLN A 251 4.58 20.53 -1.66
N VAL A 252 4.32 19.24 -1.47
CA VAL A 252 4.88 18.44 -0.37
C VAL A 252 6.27 17.88 -0.76
N LEU A 253 6.49 17.61 -2.04
CA LEU A 253 7.79 17.19 -2.60
C LEU A 253 8.74 18.39 -2.73
N SER A 254 9.17 18.90 -1.59
CA SER A 254 10.14 20.00 -1.52
C SER A 254 11.47 19.64 -2.20
N ALA A 255 12.25 20.67 -2.54
CA ALA A 255 13.61 20.50 -3.07
C ALA A 255 14.50 19.60 -2.18
N GLY A 256 14.25 19.57 -0.86
CA GLY A 256 14.93 18.68 0.07
C GLY A 256 14.58 17.20 -0.15
N VAL A 257 13.31 16.90 -0.38
CA VAL A 257 12.85 15.52 -0.68
C VAL A 257 13.45 15.06 -2.01
N ILE A 258 13.36 15.87 -3.06
CA ILE A 258 13.93 15.56 -4.37
C ILE A 258 15.45 15.30 -4.25
N ARG A 259 16.20 16.15 -3.55
CA ARG A 259 17.63 15.94 -3.33
C ARG A 259 17.90 14.65 -2.54
N GLY A 260 17.08 14.34 -1.54
CA GLY A 260 17.17 13.09 -0.79
C GLY A 260 17.00 11.86 -1.67
N LEU A 261 15.99 11.86 -2.56
CA LEU A 261 15.77 10.78 -3.54
C LEU A 261 16.96 10.63 -4.48
N LEU A 262 17.44 11.75 -5.04
CA LEU A 262 18.60 11.77 -5.94
C LEU A 262 19.89 11.31 -5.25
N HIS A 263 20.06 11.59 -3.96
CA HIS A 263 21.17 11.08 -3.17
C HIS A 263 21.05 9.57 -2.92
N GLY A 264 19.83 9.07 -2.66
CA GLY A 264 19.56 7.63 -2.53
C GLY A 264 19.92 6.83 -3.80
N VAL A 265 19.53 7.36 -4.97
CA VAL A 265 19.81 6.76 -6.28
C VAL A 265 21.31 6.72 -6.59
N ALA A 266 22.03 7.82 -6.33
CA ALA A 266 23.47 7.93 -6.60
C ALA A 266 24.36 7.24 -5.54
N GLY A 267 23.82 7.00 -4.35
CA GLY A 267 24.57 6.59 -3.17
C GLY A 267 24.52 5.08 -2.90
N ALA A 268 24.29 4.74 -1.63
CA ALA A 268 24.24 3.36 -1.18
C ALA A 268 23.10 2.56 -1.83
N GLY A 269 21.98 3.20 -2.19
CA GLY A 269 20.83 2.54 -2.82
C GLY A 269 21.16 1.96 -4.19
N GLY A 270 21.83 2.72 -5.05
CA GLY A 270 22.29 2.25 -6.36
C GLY A 270 23.25 1.06 -6.28
N ARG A 271 24.23 1.12 -5.36
CA ARG A 271 25.18 0.02 -5.14
C ARG A 271 24.53 -1.24 -4.56
N ALA A 272 23.66 -1.06 -3.57
CA ALA A 272 22.94 -2.17 -2.95
C ALA A 272 22.01 -2.87 -3.96
N ALA A 273 21.39 -2.11 -4.87
CA ALA A 273 20.59 -2.67 -5.96
C ALA A 273 21.44 -3.48 -6.96
N VAL A 274 22.62 -2.99 -7.38
CA VAL A 274 23.54 -3.77 -8.22
C VAL A 274 23.88 -5.09 -7.53
N ALA A 275 24.33 -5.03 -6.27
CA ALA A 275 24.72 -6.22 -5.51
C ALA A 275 23.57 -7.23 -5.39
N ALA A 276 22.34 -6.76 -5.14
CA ALA A 276 21.14 -7.60 -5.08
C ALA A 276 20.78 -8.24 -6.44
N LEU A 277 21.03 -7.55 -7.55
CA LEU A 277 20.74 -8.04 -8.89
C LEU A 277 21.83 -8.97 -9.44
N THR A 278 23.10 -8.77 -9.05
CA THR A 278 24.24 -9.57 -9.54
C THR A 278 24.53 -10.79 -8.68
N HIS A 279 24.27 -10.73 -7.37
CA HIS A 279 24.44 -11.88 -6.50
C HIS A 279 23.11 -12.61 -6.35
N ALA A 280 22.87 -13.58 -7.25
CA ALA A 280 21.70 -14.45 -7.28
C ALA A 280 21.54 -15.39 -6.06
N SER A 281 22.23 -15.11 -4.94
CA SER A 281 21.95 -15.78 -3.66
C SER A 281 20.82 -15.03 -2.96
N ALA A 282 20.09 -15.71 -2.06
CA ALA A 282 18.79 -15.33 -1.50
C ALA A 282 18.75 -14.04 -0.63
N VAL A 283 19.67 -13.10 -0.83
CA VAL A 283 19.78 -11.84 -0.10
C VAL A 283 18.85 -10.81 -0.74
N SER A 284 17.58 -10.85 -0.34
CA SER A 284 16.57 -9.78 -0.43
C SER A 284 16.61 -8.87 -1.68
N LEU A 285 15.62 -9.01 -2.57
CA LEU A 285 15.39 -8.09 -3.72
C LEU A 285 14.99 -6.66 -3.31
N ARG A 286 14.92 -6.36 -2.01
CA ARG A 286 14.41 -5.11 -1.49
C ARG A 286 15.17 -3.85 -1.94
N PRO A 287 16.51 -3.84 -2.00
CA PRO A 287 17.24 -2.67 -2.51
C PRO A 287 16.92 -2.37 -3.97
N ALA A 288 16.68 -3.40 -4.79
CA ALA A 288 16.27 -3.22 -6.18
C ALA A 288 14.85 -2.64 -6.28
N CYS A 289 13.89 -3.16 -5.50
CA CYS A 289 12.53 -2.62 -5.43
C CYS A 289 12.49 -1.17 -4.93
N LEU A 290 13.37 -0.82 -3.98
CA LEU A 290 13.49 0.54 -3.47
C LEU A 290 14.03 1.48 -4.55
N LEU A 291 15.09 1.08 -5.27
CA LEU A 291 15.64 1.86 -6.37
C LEU A 291 14.60 2.05 -7.49
N GLU A 292 13.87 1.00 -7.84
CA GLU A 292 12.75 1.07 -8.79
C GLU A 292 11.70 2.09 -8.36
N ALA A 293 11.27 2.05 -7.09
CA ALA A 293 10.29 2.99 -6.55
C ALA A 293 10.81 4.44 -6.58
N GLN A 294 12.09 4.67 -6.27
CA GLN A 294 12.72 5.99 -6.36
C GLN A 294 12.75 6.51 -7.80
N LEU A 295 13.17 5.68 -8.76
CA LEU A 295 13.23 6.05 -10.18
C LEU A 295 11.82 6.28 -10.75
N SER A 296 10.85 5.44 -10.43
CA SER A 296 9.45 5.61 -10.85
C SER A 296 8.89 6.95 -10.38
N LEU A 297 9.10 7.28 -9.10
CA LEU A 297 8.62 8.55 -8.53
C LEU A 297 9.31 9.75 -9.20
N LEU A 298 10.63 9.71 -9.40
CA LEU A 298 11.38 10.77 -10.08
C LEU A 298 10.90 10.98 -11.52
N LEU A 299 10.67 9.89 -12.26
CA LEU A 299 10.10 9.94 -13.61
C LEU A 299 8.70 10.54 -13.58
N ARG A 300 7.87 10.17 -12.60
CA ARG A 300 6.51 10.72 -12.46
C ARG A 300 6.52 12.21 -12.14
N ILE A 301 7.43 12.67 -11.28
CA ILE A 301 7.66 14.10 -11.03
C ILE A 301 8.10 14.81 -12.31
N ALA A 302 8.96 14.20 -13.14
CA ALA A 302 9.42 14.82 -14.37
C ALA A 302 8.27 15.09 -15.35
N ILE A 303 7.29 14.18 -15.42
CA ILE A 303 6.16 14.26 -16.37
C ILE A 303 4.92 14.96 -15.82
N SER A 304 4.76 15.09 -14.49
CA SER A 304 3.54 15.60 -13.85
C SER A 304 3.12 16.98 -14.36
N ARG A 305 4.10 17.88 -14.54
CA ARG A 305 3.92 19.23 -15.11
C ARG A 305 5.09 19.59 -16.00
N TRP A 306 5.27 18.79 -17.03
CA TRP A 306 6.22 19.11 -18.09
C TRP A 306 5.93 20.51 -18.67
N PRO A 307 6.94 21.40 -18.85
CA PRO A 307 8.38 21.21 -18.64
C PRO A 307 8.93 21.67 -17.28
N ALA A 308 8.14 22.38 -16.47
CA ALA A 308 8.62 23.05 -15.25
C ALA A 308 9.21 22.08 -14.22
N SER A 309 8.54 20.94 -13.99
CA SER A 309 9.00 19.93 -13.02
C SER A 309 10.30 19.24 -13.49
N ALA A 310 10.45 19.00 -14.78
CA ALA A 310 11.68 18.46 -15.34
C ALA A 310 12.86 19.43 -15.19
N GLU A 311 12.63 20.72 -15.44
CA GLU A 311 13.67 21.74 -15.24
C GLU A 311 14.08 21.84 -13.77
N ALA A 312 13.13 21.72 -12.83
CA ALA A 312 13.43 21.67 -11.40
C ALA A 312 14.28 20.45 -11.01
N LEU A 313 13.98 19.27 -11.56
CA LEU A 313 14.79 18.05 -11.37
C LEU A 313 16.21 18.21 -11.93
N LEU A 314 16.34 18.81 -13.12
CA LEU A 314 17.63 19.08 -13.74
C LEU A 314 18.47 20.04 -12.88
N ARG A 315 17.86 21.14 -12.39
CA ARG A 315 18.51 22.07 -11.45
C ARG A 315 18.90 21.40 -10.12
N ALA A 316 18.11 20.43 -9.66
CA ALA A 316 18.45 19.63 -8.48
C ALA A 316 19.62 18.66 -8.71
N GLY A 317 20.09 18.51 -9.94
CA GLY A 317 21.23 17.67 -10.30
C GLY A 317 20.86 16.24 -10.71
N ALA A 318 19.63 16.00 -11.16
CA ALA A 318 19.16 14.66 -11.51
C ALA A 318 20.11 13.91 -12.46
N LEU A 319 20.61 14.56 -13.52
CA LEU A 319 21.54 13.93 -14.46
C LEU A 319 22.86 13.50 -13.81
N ARG A 320 23.39 14.28 -12.86
CA ARG A 320 24.61 13.92 -12.12
C ARG A 320 24.37 12.71 -11.23
N SER A 321 23.23 12.67 -10.56
CA SER A 321 22.85 11.54 -9.70
C SER A 321 22.58 10.27 -10.48
N LEU A 322 21.94 10.36 -11.65
CA LEU A 322 21.71 9.22 -12.53
C LEU A 322 23.02 8.70 -13.13
N ALA A 323 23.93 9.59 -13.54
CA ALA A 323 25.25 9.21 -14.04
C ALA A 323 26.12 8.53 -12.96
N ALA A 324 25.97 8.93 -11.70
CA ALA A 324 26.63 8.30 -10.56
C ALA A 324 25.96 6.99 -10.09
N CYS A 325 24.79 6.63 -10.64
CA CYS A 325 24.08 5.43 -10.26
C CYS A 325 24.70 4.19 -10.94
N GLU A 326 25.43 3.40 -10.17
CA GLU A 326 26.10 2.19 -10.65
C GLU A 326 25.12 1.14 -11.23
N ALA A 327 23.88 1.09 -10.73
CA ALA A 327 22.84 0.18 -11.24
C ALA A 327 22.49 0.43 -12.72
N LEU A 328 22.40 1.70 -13.11
CA LEU A 328 22.12 2.08 -14.50
C LEU A 328 23.34 1.82 -15.40
N GLY A 329 24.55 2.05 -14.87
CA GLY A 329 25.80 1.73 -15.57
C GLY A 329 25.98 0.23 -15.80
N ALA A 330 25.68 -0.61 -14.80
CA ALA A 330 25.74 -2.07 -14.92
C ALA A 330 24.71 -2.61 -15.92
N ALA A 331 23.49 -2.07 -15.91
CA ALA A 331 22.47 -2.41 -16.91
C ALA A 331 22.91 -2.04 -18.34
N ALA A 332 23.49 -0.84 -18.54
CA ALA A 332 24.00 -0.42 -19.84
C ALA A 332 25.21 -1.25 -20.32
N GLY A 333 26.09 -1.65 -19.39
CA GLY A 333 27.24 -2.52 -19.69
C GLY A 333 26.84 -3.92 -20.17
N ASN A 334 25.76 -4.49 -19.61
CA ASN A 334 25.24 -5.79 -20.05
C ASN A 334 24.56 -5.74 -21.43
N VAL A 335 24.01 -4.59 -21.83
CA VAL A 335 23.48 -4.39 -23.20
C VAL A 335 24.63 -4.23 -24.22
N GLY A 336 25.83 -3.86 -23.76
CA GLY A 336 27.03 -3.63 -24.58
C GLY A 336 27.91 -4.86 -24.86
N SER A 337 27.63 -6.04 -24.31
CA SER A 337 28.39 -7.26 -24.65
C SER A 337 28.15 -7.75 -26.10
N GLY A 338 27.30 -7.06 -26.87
CA GLY A 338 27.12 -7.29 -28.31
C GLY A 338 27.84 -6.28 -29.21
N VAL A 339 27.97 -5.00 -28.83
CA VAL A 339 28.62 -3.97 -29.66
C VAL A 339 29.17 -2.83 -28.78
N GLY A 340 30.49 -2.69 -28.77
CA GLY A 340 31.27 -1.44 -28.60
C GLY A 340 30.80 -0.40 -27.60
N GLY A 341 31.43 -0.38 -26.43
CA GLY A 341 31.32 0.71 -25.46
C GLY A 341 31.88 2.03 -25.99
N VAL A 342 31.03 3.06 -26.08
CA VAL A 342 31.45 4.47 -26.25
C VAL A 342 30.53 5.48 -25.52
N GLY A 343 29.56 5.02 -24.72
CA GLY A 343 28.48 5.88 -24.23
C GLY A 343 28.84 6.85 -23.08
N LEU A 344 29.70 6.44 -22.15
CA LEU A 344 29.93 7.22 -20.92
C LEU A 344 30.97 8.35 -21.11
N GLU A 345 32.02 8.11 -21.89
CA GLU A 345 33.03 9.14 -22.19
C GLU A 345 32.49 10.24 -23.10
N ALA A 346 31.60 9.91 -24.04
CA ALA A 346 30.92 10.89 -24.88
C ALA A 346 29.98 11.81 -24.06
N ALA A 347 29.30 11.27 -23.05
CA ALA A 347 28.44 12.06 -22.16
C ALA A 347 29.26 12.98 -21.24
N HIS A 348 30.43 12.54 -20.76
CA HIS A 348 31.37 13.39 -20.02
C HIS A 348 32.01 14.46 -20.90
N ALA A 349 32.35 14.16 -22.17
CA ALA A 349 32.84 15.14 -23.13
C ALA A 349 31.79 16.20 -23.49
N ALA A 350 30.52 15.80 -23.66
CA ALA A 350 29.42 16.72 -23.90
C ALA A 350 29.12 17.62 -22.67
N ALA A 351 29.22 17.08 -21.46
CA ALA A 351 29.05 17.86 -20.22
C ALA A 351 30.23 18.80 -19.92
N ALA A 352 31.43 18.49 -20.43
CA ALA A 352 32.59 19.38 -20.37
C ALA A 352 32.49 20.52 -21.41
N ALA A 353 32.00 20.23 -22.63
CA ALA A 353 31.75 21.24 -23.65
C ALA A 353 30.67 22.26 -23.22
N ALA A 354 29.66 21.82 -22.45
CA ALA A 354 28.61 22.69 -21.93
C ALA A 354 29.06 23.62 -20.77
N ARG A 355 30.27 23.46 -20.22
CA ARG A 355 30.85 24.37 -19.20
C ARG A 355 31.80 25.41 -19.79
N GLY A 356 31.96 25.44 -21.11
CA GLY A 356 32.89 26.30 -21.83
C GLY A 356 32.23 27.21 -22.87
N VAL A 357 31.05 27.78 -22.55
CA VAL A 357 30.43 28.93 -23.23
C VAL A 357 29.86 29.87 -22.17
#